data_AF-H1SB53-F1
#
_entry.id   AF-H1SB53-F1
#
_cell.length_a   1.000
_cell.length_b   1.000
_cell.length_c   1.000
_cell.angle_alpha   90.00
_cell.angle_beta   90.00
_cell.angle_gamma   90.00
#
_symmetry.space_group_name_H-M   'P 1'
#
loop_
_entity.id
_entity.type
_entity.pdbx_description
1 polymer ?
#
loop_
_entity_poly.entity_id
_entity_poly.type
_entity_poly.pdbx_seq_one_letter_code
_entity_poly.pdbx_strand_id
1 'polypeptide(L)'
;MPAGTYQQIRLVLVPNSAGSLANSVVPTGGAEQALDTPSAVQSGIKINRPFTVAANTLTDLVLDFDACKSVVARGNGTFSLKPVVSALPSVVSGAVTGVLAGAPGAQVYAERNGVVVKATVADANGNFKLSPIEQSSTAGNVDVVIVPTSANGRGTGIVRGVPVVASGSTAVSTAALPITLPSSVFRTVSGTVTPASALATIRALQSTGGGTFEIAATAAASDTGAYSLFPTQAALPAGAPVVGTYQTTLPILLTADLTAAGKYSIQATSSSGTVSTQQVNVAVGDVVQNFAF
;
A
#
# COMPACT_ATOMS: atom_id res chain seq x y z
N MET A 1 6.87 32.13 0.16
CA MET A 1 5.55 32.50 -0.41
C MET A 1 4.85 33.41 0.60
N PRO A 2 3.94 34.32 0.18
CA PRO A 2 3.16 35.14 1.11
C PRO A 2 2.42 34.29 2.15
N ALA A 3 2.04 34.89 3.28
CA ALA A 3 1.14 34.23 4.22
C ALA A 3 -0.23 34.04 3.57
N GLY A 4 -0.86 32.88 3.79
CA GLY A 4 -2.18 32.59 3.24
C GLY A 4 -2.49 31.10 3.16
N THR A 5 -3.74 30.81 2.80
CA THR A 5 -4.19 29.45 2.51
C THR A 5 -4.06 29.18 1.01
N TYR A 6 -3.38 28.08 0.69
CA TYR A 6 -3.14 27.62 -0.66
C TYR A 6 -3.94 26.34 -0.90
N GLN A 7 -4.65 26.29 -2.03
CA GLN A 7 -5.55 25.16 -2.33
C GLN A 7 -4.84 24.00 -3.06
N GLN A 8 -3.73 24.28 -3.72
CA GLN A 8 -3.05 23.32 -4.58
C GLN A 8 -1.55 23.61 -4.70
N ILE A 9 -0.79 22.57 -5.00
CA ILE A 9 0.61 22.62 -5.44
C ILE A 9 0.69 22.06 -6.84
N ARG A 10 1.63 22.58 -7.63
CA ARG A 10 1.94 22.02 -8.93
C ARG A 10 3.42 21.68 -9.00
N LEU A 11 3.73 20.41 -9.27
CA LEU A 11 5.09 19.95 -9.51
C LEU A 11 5.33 19.92 -11.02
N VAL A 12 6.36 20.62 -11.48
CA VAL A 12 6.77 20.57 -12.90
C VAL A 12 7.95 19.62 -12.99
N LEU A 13 7.82 18.54 -13.74
CA LEU A 13 8.91 17.59 -13.95
C LEU A 13 9.87 18.13 -15.01
N VAL A 14 11.17 17.96 -14.75
CA VAL A 14 12.20 18.22 -15.76
C VAL A 14 12.11 17.12 -16.83
N PRO A 15 12.07 17.44 -18.14
CA PRO A 15 12.03 16.42 -19.18
C PRO A 15 13.29 15.55 -19.18
N ASN A 16 13.15 14.27 -19.55
CA ASN A 16 14.30 13.41 -19.86
C ASN A 16 15.02 13.93 -21.10
N SER A 17 16.35 13.87 -21.12
CA SER A 17 17.18 14.26 -22.27
C SER A 17 18.20 13.18 -22.60
N ALA A 18 18.79 13.24 -23.79
CA ALA A 18 19.80 12.27 -24.21
C ALA A 18 21.03 12.34 -23.27
N GLY A 19 21.21 11.31 -22.44
CA GLY A 19 22.31 11.21 -21.47
C GLY A 19 21.98 11.64 -20.03
N SER A 20 20.75 12.13 -19.76
CA SER A 20 20.31 12.44 -18.40
C SER A 20 18.82 12.12 -18.22
N LEU A 21 18.54 11.10 -17.42
CA LEU A 21 17.19 10.70 -17.05
C LEU A 21 16.81 11.40 -15.75
N ALA A 22 15.94 12.41 -15.84
CA ALA A 22 15.37 13.10 -14.68
C ALA A 22 14.19 12.31 -14.06
N ASN A 23 13.55 11.45 -14.86
CA ASN A 23 12.43 10.61 -14.47
C ASN A 23 12.66 9.20 -15.02
N SER A 24 13.08 8.28 -14.15
CA SER A 24 13.41 6.91 -14.49
C SER A 24 12.84 5.93 -13.47
N VAL A 25 12.88 4.65 -13.82
CA VAL A 25 12.59 3.53 -12.94
C VAL A 25 13.69 2.48 -13.11
N VAL A 26 14.04 1.79 -12.01
CA VAL A 26 14.88 0.59 -12.03
C VAL A 26 13.99 -0.60 -11.68
N PRO A 27 13.50 -1.37 -12.66
CA PRO A 27 12.74 -2.58 -12.40
C PRO A 27 13.59 -3.61 -11.65
N THR A 28 12.96 -4.43 -10.81
CA THR A 28 13.67 -5.52 -10.13
C THR A 28 14.34 -6.44 -11.15
N GLY A 29 15.66 -6.62 -11.04
CA GLY A 29 16.46 -7.42 -11.96
C GLY A 29 16.67 -6.82 -13.35
N GLY A 30 16.26 -5.57 -13.56
CA GLY A 30 16.42 -4.83 -14.83
C GLY A 30 17.42 -3.68 -14.74
N ALA A 31 17.76 -3.12 -15.89
CA ALA A 31 18.49 -1.86 -15.99
C ALA A 31 17.56 -0.66 -15.79
N GLU A 32 18.13 0.50 -15.47
CA GLU A 32 17.39 1.76 -15.43
C GLU A 32 16.73 2.07 -16.78
N GLN A 33 15.46 2.45 -16.74
CA GLN A 33 14.67 2.80 -17.92
C GLN A 33 14.01 4.16 -17.74
N ALA A 34 13.93 4.91 -18.83
CA ALA A 34 13.21 6.18 -18.86
C ALA A 34 11.70 5.94 -18.65
N LEU A 35 11.08 6.75 -17.80
CA LEU A 35 9.62 6.80 -17.71
C LEU A 35 9.07 7.67 -18.83
N ASP A 36 8.11 7.16 -19.59
CA ASP A 36 7.34 8.00 -20.51
C ASP A 36 6.41 8.91 -19.71
N THR A 37 6.49 10.21 -19.96
CA THR A 37 5.70 11.24 -19.28
C THR A 37 4.64 11.79 -20.23
N PRO A 38 3.34 11.48 -20.03
CA PRO A 38 2.28 12.00 -20.89
C PRO A 38 2.28 13.53 -20.92
N SER A 39 1.72 14.13 -21.97
CA SER A 39 1.59 15.59 -22.12
C SER A 39 0.89 16.27 -20.93
N ALA A 40 -0.02 15.57 -20.24
CA ALA A 40 -0.65 16.04 -19.00
C ALA A 40 0.36 16.38 -17.88
N VAL A 41 1.50 15.69 -17.83
CA VAL A 41 2.61 15.91 -16.88
C VAL A 41 3.46 17.12 -17.28
N GLN A 42 3.51 17.49 -18.56
CA GLN A 42 4.20 18.71 -19.03
C GLN A 42 3.53 19.98 -18.50
N SER A 43 2.21 19.94 -18.28
CA SER A 43 1.48 21.05 -17.63
C SER A 43 1.73 21.12 -16.11
N GLY A 44 2.42 20.13 -15.54
CA GLY A 44 2.72 19.98 -14.13
C GLY A 44 1.67 19.15 -13.36
N ILE A 45 2.14 18.26 -12.50
CA ILE A 45 1.35 17.39 -11.62
C ILE A 45 0.66 18.25 -10.56
N LYS A 46 -0.67 18.29 -10.60
CA LYS A 46 -1.48 18.99 -9.60
C LYS A 46 -1.67 18.13 -8.36
N ILE A 47 -1.46 18.73 -7.19
CA ILE A 47 -1.73 18.12 -5.89
C ILE A 47 -2.75 19.00 -5.18
N ASN A 48 -3.97 18.49 -5.05
CA ASN A 48 -5.12 19.23 -4.51
C ASN A 48 -5.24 19.00 -3.00
N ARG A 49 -4.29 19.52 -2.23
CA ARG A 49 -4.36 19.50 -0.76
C ARG A 49 -4.24 20.94 -0.24
N PRO A 50 -5.29 21.47 0.43
CA PRO A 50 -5.18 22.76 1.07
C PRO A 50 -4.13 22.75 2.18
N PHE A 51 -3.31 23.79 2.24
CA PHE A 51 -2.36 24.04 3.32
C PHE A 51 -2.29 25.54 3.62
N THR A 52 -1.89 25.90 4.83
CA THR A 52 -1.77 27.31 5.25
C THR A 52 -0.32 27.63 5.56
N VAL A 53 0.17 28.72 4.98
CA VAL A 53 1.46 29.32 5.33
C VAL A 53 1.17 30.48 6.29
N ALA A 54 1.54 30.32 7.55
CA ALA A 54 1.43 31.39 8.54
C ALA A 54 2.47 32.49 8.27
N ALA A 55 2.17 33.73 8.69
CA ALA A 55 3.09 34.85 8.53
C ALA A 55 4.43 34.55 9.22
N ASN A 56 5.53 34.85 8.52
CA ASN A 56 6.90 34.65 9.01
C ASN A 56 7.21 33.23 9.51
N THR A 57 6.48 32.22 9.00
CA THR A 57 6.65 30.82 9.40
C THR A 57 6.94 29.97 8.16
N LEU A 58 7.72 28.90 8.33
CA LEU A 58 7.88 27.86 7.31
C LEU A 58 6.75 26.84 7.41
N THR A 59 6.32 26.31 6.27
CA THR A 59 5.34 25.22 6.20
C THR A 59 5.96 24.10 5.39
N ASP A 60 6.36 23.05 6.09
CA ASP A 60 6.90 21.86 5.47
C ASP A 60 5.76 20.94 5.03
N LEU A 61 5.82 20.54 3.77
CA LEU A 61 4.92 19.58 3.18
C LEU A 61 5.73 18.39 2.70
N VAL A 62 5.35 17.21 3.13
CA VAL A 62 5.90 15.97 2.58
C VAL A 62 5.04 15.58 1.39
N LEU A 63 5.69 15.46 0.24
CA LEU A 63 5.09 14.92 -0.97
C LEU A 63 5.29 13.41 -0.96
N ASP A 64 4.17 12.68 -0.99
CA ASP A 64 4.15 11.23 -0.95
C ASP A 64 3.79 10.68 -2.33
N PHE A 65 4.75 10.02 -2.96
CA PHE A 65 4.63 9.44 -4.29
C PHE A 65 4.39 7.93 -4.18
N ASP A 66 3.19 7.48 -4.58
CA ASP A 66 2.85 6.05 -4.61
C ASP A 66 3.42 5.42 -5.88
N ALA A 67 4.64 4.89 -5.81
CA ALA A 67 5.33 4.32 -6.96
C ALA A 67 4.57 3.13 -7.59
N CYS A 68 3.91 2.30 -6.77
CA CYS A 68 3.16 1.13 -7.23
C CYS A 68 1.94 1.51 -8.07
N LYS A 69 1.27 2.62 -7.74
CA LYS A 69 0.17 3.16 -8.58
C LYS A 69 0.65 4.09 -9.68
N SER A 70 1.84 4.68 -9.50
CA SER A 70 2.35 5.71 -10.40
C SER A 70 3.13 5.19 -11.59
N VAL A 71 3.76 4.03 -11.48
CA VAL A 71 4.55 3.42 -12.55
C VAL A 71 3.76 2.29 -13.20
N VAL A 72 3.46 2.44 -14.49
CA VAL A 72 2.67 1.48 -15.25
C VAL A 72 3.55 0.82 -16.30
N ALA A 73 3.74 -0.49 -16.22
CA ALA A 73 4.39 -1.28 -17.25
C ALA A 73 3.53 -1.32 -18.52
N ARG A 74 4.15 -1.22 -19.69
CA ARG A 74 3.53 -1.33 -21.00
C ARG A 74 3.84 -2.68 -21.62
N GLY A 75 2.97 -3.17 -22.49
CA GLY A 75 3.12 -4.46 -23.17
C GLY A 75 4.34 -4.58 -24.10
N ASN A 76 5.07 -3.49 -24.34
CA ASN A 76 6.30 -3.46 -25.12
C ASN A 76 7.59 -3.43 -24.27
N GLY A 77 7.47 -3.67 -22.95
CA GLY A 77 8.61 -3.67 -22.03
C GLY A 77 9.07 -2.29 -21.57
N THR A 78 8.33 -1.21 -21.88
CA THR A 78 8.59 0.16 -21.39
C THR A 78 7.68 0.52 -20.21
N PHE A 79 7.93 1.65 -19.56
CA PHE A 79 7.14 2.12 -18.42
C PHE A 79 6.61 3.55 -18.65
N SER A 80 5.39 3.81 -18.18
CA SER A 80 4.82 5.16 -18.17
C SER A 80 4.58 5.67 -16.76
N LEU A 81 4.67 6.99 -16.60
CA LEU A 81 4.36 7.69 -15.36
C LEU A 81 2.91 8.20 -15.38
N LYS A 82 2.08 7.66 -14.49
CA LYS A 82 0.74 8.16 -14.15
C LYS A 82 0.77 8.61 -12.68
N PRO A 83 1.29 9.81 -12.37
CA PRO A 83 1.69 10.15 -11.02
C PRO A 83 0.49 10.21 -10.07
N VAL A 84 0.55 9.42 -9.01
CA VAL A 84 -0.34 9.46 -7.85
C VAL A 84 0.47 10.02 -6.69
N VAL A 85 0.27 11.31 -6.43
CA VAL A 85 1.01 12.06 -5.41
C VAL A 85 0.04 12.70 -4.43
N SER A 86 0.32 12.58 -3.15
CA SER A 86 -0.37 13.32 -2.10
C SER A 86 0.58 14.28 -1.39
N ALA A 87 0.04 15.29 -0.73
CA ALA A 87 0.81 16.19 0.13
C ALA A 87 0.25 16.14 1.55
N LEU A 88 1.14 16.08 2.54
CA LEU A 88 0.78 16.09 3.95
C LEU A 88 1.66 17.11 4.68
N PRO A 89 1.07 18.05 5.46
CA PRO A 89 1.88 18.95 6.28
C PRO A 89 2.63 18.18 7.35
N SER A 90 3.94 18.39 7.44
CA SER A 90 4.84 17.66 8.36
C SER A 90 4.41 17.85 9.81
N VAL A 91 3.94 19.05 10.16
CA VAL A 91 3.54 19.43 11.53
C VAL A 91 2.30 18.69 12.05
N VAL A 92 1.48 18.12 11.17
CA VAL A 92 0.31 17.27 11.54
C VAL A 92 0.53 15.82 11.16
N SER A 93 1.75 15.44 10.79
CA SER A 93 2.09 14.09 10.37
C SER A 93 2.99 13.42 11.39
N GLY A 94 2.80 12.12 11.61
CA GLY A 94 3.64 11.27 12.43
C GLY A 94 4.17 10.07 11.66
N ALA A 95 4.83 9.19 12.40
CA ALA A 95 5.31 7.90 11.90
C ALA A 95 4.82 6.74 12.78
N VAL A 96 4.71 5.57 12.16
CA VAL A 96 4.61 4.30 12.87
C VAL A 96 5.80 3.44 12.49
N THR A 97 6.47 2.85 13.48
CA THR A 97 7.69 2.05 13.28
C THR A 97 7.56 0.68 13.93
N GLY A 98 8.28 -0.30 13.39
CA GLY A 98 8.39 -1.60 14.03
C GLY A 98 9.49 -2.44 13.41
N VAL A 99 9.68 -3.61 14.02
CA VAL A 99 10.60 -4.67 13.60
C VAL A 99 9.85 -5.99 13.53
N LEU A 100 10.03 -6.71 12.43
CA LEU A 100 9.49 -8.05 12.18
C LEU A 100 10.59 -9.11 12.35
N ALA A 101 10.27 -10.19 13.06
CA ALA A 101 11.15 -11.34 13.18
C ALA A 101 11.03 -12.23 11.94
N GLY A 102 12.09 -12.30 11.13
CA GLY A 102 12.19 -13.26 10.02
C GLY A 102 11.21 -13.03 8.86
N ALA A 103 10.81 -11.78 8.63
CA ALA A 103 9.94 -11.40 7.52
C ALA A 103 10.48 -10.18 6.71
N PRO A 104 11.74 -10.22 6.23
CA PRO A 104 12.24 -9.18 5.32
C PRO A 104 11.40 -9.14 4.04
N GLY A 105 11.26 -7.94 3.47
CA GLY A 105 10.46 -7.73 2.26
C GLY A 105 8.94 -7.80 2.48
N ALA A 106 8.46 -7.99 3.72
CA ALA A 106 7.04 -7.91 4.02
C ALA A 106 6.48 -6.54 3.65
N GLN A 107 5.30 -6.53 3.02
CA GLN A 107 4.55 -5.31 2.81
C GLN A 107 3.89 -4.92 4.12
N VAL A 108 3.95 -3.63 4.47
CA VAL A 108 3.33 -3.11 5.68
C VAL A 108 2.46 -1.92 5.30
N TYR A 109 1.22 -1.95 5.73
CA TYR A 109 0.22 -0.92 5.47
C TYR A 109 -0.20 -0.25 6.77
N ALA A 110 -0.43 1.06 6.71
CA ALA A 110 -1.32 1.75 7.63
C ALA A 110 -2.68 1.85 6.96
N GLU A 111 -3.71 1.36 7.63
CA GLU A 111 -5.08 1.37 7.13
C GLU A 111 -6.01 2.14 8.05
N ARG A 112 -7.03 2.75 7.44
CA ARG A 112 -8.19 3.32 8.14
C ARG A 112 -9.45 2.76 7.50
N ASN A 113 -10.25 2.03 8.28
CA ASN A 113 -11.50 1.43 7.81
C ASN A 113 -11.33 0.59 6.53
N GLY A 114 -10.25 -0.20 6.46
CA GLY A 114 -9.94 -1.05 5.31
C GLY A 114 -9.43 -0.30 4.07
N VAL A 115 -8.98 0.94 4.24
CA VAL A 115 -8.35 1.74 3.17
C VAL A 115 -6.90 2.01 3.54
N VAL A 116 -5.99 1.61 2.67
CA VAL A 116 -4.55 1.90 2.80
C VAL A 116 -4.31 3.40 2.70
N VAL A 117 -3.84 4.00 3.79
CA VAL A 117 -3.44 5.42 3.85
C VAL A 117 -1.93 5.59 3.72
N LYS A 118 -1.15 4.53 4.01
CA LYS A 118 0.29 4.50 3.81
C LYS A 118 0.79 3.08 3.62
N ALA A 119 1.83 2.89 2.83
CA ALA A 119 2.49 1.61 2.64
C ALA A 119 4.01 1.76 2.75
N THR A 120 4.68 0.68 3.13
CA THR A 120 6.14 0.54 3.11
C THR A 120 6.51 -0.94 2.95
N VAL A 121 7.80 -1.22 2.77
CA VAL A 121 8.35 -2.58 2.72
C VAL A 121 9.38 -2.72 3.83
N ALA A 122 9.31 -3.81 4.59
CA ALA A 122 10.29 -4.11 5.63
C ALA A 122 11.67 -4.35 5.01
N ASP A 123 12.71 -3.76 5.60
CA ASP A 123 14.09 -3.90 5.14
C ASP A 123 14.64 -5.32 5.37
N ALA A 124 15.91 -5.54 5.00
CA ALA A 124 16.57 -6.84 5.15
C ALA A 124 16.66 -7.32 6.61
N ASN A 125 16.57 -6.41 7.59
CA ASN A 125 16.56 -6.72 9.02
C ASN A 125 15.14 -6.80 9.59
N GLY A 126 14.10 -6.64 8.76
CA GLY A 126 12.70 -6.62 9.17
C GLY A 126 12.25 -5.28 9.76
N ASN A 127 13.06 -4.22 9.72
CA ASN A 127 12.62 -2.91 10.18
C ASN A 127 11.67 -2.29 9.15
N PHE A 128 10.65 -1.59 9.63
CA PHE A 128 9.78 -0.81 8.77
C PHE A 128 9.43 0.55 9.40
N LYS A 129 9.14 1.51 8.52
CA LYS A 129 8.65 2.84 8.90
C LYS A 129 7.54 3.26 7.94
N LEU A 130 6.37 3.51 8.49
CA LEU A 130 5.23 4.11 7.81
C LEU A 130 5.24 5.61 8.11
N SER A 131 5.61 6.44 7.12
CA SER A 131 5.72 7.90 7.30
C SER A 131 5.73 8.62 5.95
N PRO A 132 5.11 9.81 5.84
CA PRO A 132 4.26 10.46 6.83
C PRO A 132 2.87 9.80 6.90
N ILE A 133 2.21 9.89 8.07
CA ILE A 133 0.78 9.58 8.24
C ILE A 133 0.13 10.76 8.98
N GLU A 134 -1.04 11.22 8.54
CA GLU A 134 -1.81 12.26 9.23
C GLU A 134 -2.15 11.82 10.67
N GLN A 135 -1.94 12.69 11.65
CA GLN A 135 -2.09 12.41 13.07
C GLN A 135 -3.50 11.95 13.47
N SER A 136 -3.58 11.23 14.58
CA SER A 136 -4.83 10.61 15.04
C SER A 136 -5.85 11.58 15.60
N SER A 137 -5.44 12.74 16.12
CA SER A 137 -6.37 13.78 16.56
C SER A 137 -7.19 14.38 15.41
N THR A 138 -6.70 14.30 14.17
CA THR A 138 -7.40 14.80 12.97
C THR A 138 -8.14 13.70 12.22
N ALA A 139 -7.52 12.54 12.06
CA ALA A 139 -8.00 11.51 11.14
C ALA A 139 -8.16 10.11 11.78
N GLY A 140 -8.07 10.01 13.11
CA GLY A 140 -8.21 8.76 13.85
C GLY A 140 -6.95 7.88 13.85
N ASN A 141 -6.98 6.83 14.67
CA ASN A 141 -5.90 5.83 14.71
C ASN A 141 -5.82 5.06 13.38
N VAL A 142 -4.67 4.42 13.15
CA VAL A 142 -4.48 3.51 12.04
C VAL A 142 -4.40 2.07 12.54
N ASP A 143 -4.82 1.13 11.72
CA ASP A 143 -4.48 -0.27 11.90
C ASP A 143 -3.20 -0.56 11.09
N VAL A 144 -2.23 -1.26 11.67
CA VAL A 144 -1.00 -1.68 10.97
C VAL A 144 -1.19 -3.10 10.48
N VAL A 145 -1.19 -3.29 9.16
CA VAL A 145 -1.39 -4.58 8.50
C VAL A 145 -0.06 -5.01 7.91
N ILE A 146 0.42 -6.18 8.31
CA ILE A 146 1.70 -6.75 7.90
C ILE A 146 1.39 -7.97 7.03
N VAL A 147 1.83 -7.92 5.78
CA VAL A 147 1.64 -8.95 4.77
C VAL A 147 3.01 -9.46 4.33
N PRO A 148 3.48 -10.57 4.92
CA PRO A 148 4.74 -11.19 4.51
C PRO A 148 4.65 -11.79 3.11
N THR A 149 5.79 -12.20 2.53
CA THR A 149 5.86 -12.77 1.19
C THR A 149 6.01 -14.28 1.27
N SER A 150 5.67 -14.97 0.18
CA SER A 150 5.86 -16.43 0.12
C SER A 150 7.31 -16.89 0.35
N ALA A 151 8.30 -16.03 0.12
CA ALA A 151 9.70 -16.34 0.36
C ALA A 151 10.03 -16.45 1.86
N ASN A 152 9.30 -15.74 2.73
CA ASN A 152 9.48 -15.82 4.17
C ASN A 152 8.48 -16.78 4.85
N GLY A 153 7.37 -17.15 4.18
CA GLY A 153 6.48 -18.21 4.63
C GLY A 153 5.72 -17.86 5.91
N ARG A 154 5.45 -16.58 6.15
CA ARG A 154 4.76 -16.07 7.35
C ARG A 154 3.33 -15.61 7.05
N GLY A 155 2.42 -15.78 8.02
CA GLY A 155 1.03 -15.33 7.92
C GLY A 155 0.84 -13.84 8.19
N THR A 156 -0.35 -13.32 7.88
CA THR A 156 -0.73 -11.92 8.11
C THR A 156 -0.71 -11.56 9.59
N GLY A 157 -0.17 -10.39 9.93
CA GLY A 157 -0.25 -9.81 11.28
C GLY A 157 -0.93 -8.45 11.28
N ILE A 158 -1.80 -8.19 12.25
CA ILE A 158 -2.54 -6.92 12.36
C ILE A 158 -2.41 -6.37 13.78
N VAL A 159 -1.94 -5.12 13.88
CA VAL A 159 -1.97 -4.34 15.13
C VAL A 159 -3.02 -3.25 14.99
N ARG A 160 -4.10 -3.36 15.77
CA ARG A 160 -5.24 -2.44 15.68
C ARG A 160 -5.07 -1.20 16.53
N GLY A 161 -5.62 -0.09 16.06
CA GLY A 161 -5.80 1.14 16.84
C GLY A 161 -4.50 1.84 17.23
N VAL A 162 -3.48 1.78 16.38
CA VAL A 162 -2.17 2.44 16.58
C VAL A 162 -2.33 3.96 16.48
N PRO A 163 -2.00 4.73 17.54
CA PRO A 163 -2.05 6.18 17.49
C PRO A 163 -0.90 6.74 16.66
N VAL A 164 -1.16 7.82 15.93
CA VAL A 164 -0.17 8.58 15.17
C VAL A 164 -0.04 9.95 15.82
N VAL A 165 1.14 10.24 16.36
CA VAL A 165 1.45 11.50 17.05
C VAL A 165 2.18 12.43 16.09
N ALA A 166 1.70 13.68 15.94
CA ALA A 166 2.37 14.68 15.11
C ALA A 166 3.84 14.87 15.50
N SER A 167 4.71 14.90 14.48
CA SER A 167 6.16 15.02 14.61
C SER A 167 6.83 13.94 15.48
N GLY A 168 6.09 12.88 15.85
CA GLY A 168 6.56 11.77 16.66
C GLY A 168 6.54 10.45 15.90
N SER A 169 7.04 9.40 16.56
CA SER A 169 6.97 8.02 16.07
C SER A 169 6.36 7.12 17.13
N THR A 170 5.35 6.35 16.73
CA THR A 170 4.72 5.32 17.56
C THR A 170 5.31 3.96 17.20
N ALA A 171 5.98 3.31 18.15
CA ALA A 171 6.53 1.97 17.93
C ALA A 171 5.47 0.90 18.21
N VAL A 172 5.27 -0.03 17.27
CA VAL A 172 4.47 -1.25 17.48
C VAL A 172 5.33 -2.46 17.87
N SER A 173 6.65 -2.34 17.69
CA SER A 173 7.67 -3.28 18.17
C SER A 173 9.07 -2.65 18.12
N THR A 174 10.06 -3.34 18.68
CA THR A 174 11.47 -2.92 18.67
C THR A 174 12.36 -4.08 18.28
N ALA A 175 13.65 -3.82 18.04
CA ALA A 175 14.62 -4.89 17.75
C ALA A 175 14.79 -5.89 18.91
N ALA A 176 14.57 -5.45 20.16
CA ALA A 176 14.62 -6.32 21.33
C ALA A 176 13.36 -7.19 21.48
N LEU A 177 12.22 -6.70 20.99
CA LEU A 177 10.92 -7.36 21.06
C LEU A 177 10.21 -7.28 19.69
N PRO A 178 10.73 -7.99 18.67
CA PRO A 178 10.19 -7.95 17.32
C PRO A 178 8.86 -8.70 17.21
N ILE A 179 8.00 -8.30 16.27
CA ILE A 179 6.76 -9.02 15.98
C ILE A 179 7.10 -10.35 15.31
N THR A 180 6.65 -11.46 15.90
CA THR A 180 6.77 -12.79 15.31
C THR A 180 5.42 -13.21 14.73
N LEU A 181 5.44 -13.66 13.47
CA LEU A 181 4.25 -14.08 12.74
C LEU A 181 4.23 -15.62 12.61
N PRO A 182 3.04 -16.26 12.60
CA PRO A 182 2.92 -17.70 12.43
C PRO A 182 3.40 -18.10 11.03
N SER A 183 3.71 -19.39 10.83
CA SER A 183 3.95 -19.92 9.49
C SER A 183 2.67 -19.91 8.67
N SER A 184 2.81 -19.72 7.35
CA SER A 184 1.70 -19.83 6.41
C SER A 184 2.18 -20.35 5.07
N VAL A 185 1.34 -21.17 4.45
CA VAL A 185 1.44 -21.45 3.02
C VAL A 185 0.80 -20.28 2.26
N PHE A 186 1.21 -20.07 1.02
CA PHE A 186 0.72 -18.99 0.17
C PHE A 186 0.02 -19.60 -1.06
N ARG A 187 -1.14 -19.06 -1.42
CA ARG A 187 -1.95 -19.48 -2.59
C ARG A 187 -2.43 -18.32 -3.45
N THR A 188 -2.45 -18.53 -4.76
CA THR A 188 -2.73 -17.47 -5.73
C THR A 188 -4.23 -17.31 -5.93
N VAL A 189 -4.67 -16.05 -6.09
CA VAL A 189 -5.98 -15.74 -6.64
C VAL A 189 -5.77 -14.99 -7.95
N SER A 190 -6.28 -15.55 -9.05
CA SER A 190 -6.15 -15.00 -10.40
C SER A 190 -7.48 -15.11 -11.14
N GLY A 191 -7.56 -14.53 -12.33
CA GLY A 191 -8.73 -14.68 -13.20
C GLY A 191 -8.78 -13.60 -14.27
N THR A 192 -9.99 -13.39 -14.81
CA THR A 192 -10.24 -12.36 -15.81
C THR A 192 -11.41 -11.46 -15.42
N VAL A 193 -11.30 -10.18 -15.78
CA VAL A 193 -12.40 -9.21 -15.74
C VAL A 193 -12.92 -9.00 -17.15
N THR A 194 -14.22 -9.22 -17.35
CA THR A 194 -14.89 -9.07 -18.65
C THR A 194 -15.95 -7.97 -18.60
N PRO A 195 -15.98 -7.04 -19.56
CA PRO A 195 -14.99 -6.82 -20.61
C PRO A 195 -13.68 -6.23 -20.06
N ALA A 196 -12.55 -6.42 -20.76
CA ALA A 196 -11.25 -5.83 -20.39
C ALA A 196 -11.29 -4.30 -20.29
N SER A 197 -12.17 -3.66 -21.09
CA SER A 197 -12.44 -2.23 -21.06
C SER A 197 -13.05 -1.73 -19.74
N ALA A 198 -13.46 -2.62 -18.83
CA ALA A 198 -13.84 -2.24 -17.47
C ALA A 198 -12.65 -1.64 -16.69
N LEU A 199 -11.40 -1.98 -17.07
CA LEU A 199 -10.15 -1.48 -16.46
C LEU A 199 -10.18 -1.59 -14.92
N ALA A 200 -10.65 -2.72 -14.42
CA ALA A 200 -10.96 -2.87 -13.01
C ALA A 200 -9.70 -2.97 -12.13
N THR A 201 -9.79 -2.44 -10.92
CA THR A 201 -8.86 -2.73 -9.83
C THR A 201 -9.41 -3.87 -8.97
N ILE A 202 -8.57 -4.81 -8.58
CA ILE A 202 -8.92 -5.96 -7.76
C ILE A 202 -8.23 -5.82 -6.41
N ARG A 203 -8.98 -6.01 -5.33
CA ARG A 203 -8.49 -5.98 -3.94
C ARG A 203 -8.83 -7.32 -3.27
N ALA A 204 -7.88 -7.88 -2.52
CA ALA A 204 -8.14 -8.99 -1.60
C ALA A 204 -8.30 -8.42 -0.20
N LEU A 205 -9.49 -8.57 0.36
CA LEU A 205 -9.83 -8.08 1.69
C LEU A 205 -9.96 -9.25 2.67
N GLN A 206 -9.38 -9.15 3.85
CA GLN A 206 -9.54 -10.14 4.91
C GLN A 206 -10.31 -9.54 6.08
N SER A 207 -11.47 -10.13 6.40
CA SER A 207 -12.25 -9.76 7.58
C SER A 207 -11.79 -10.58 8.77
N THR A 208 -11.25 -9.91 9.79
CA THR A 208 -10.71 -10.54 11.01
C THR A 208 -10.68 -9.54 12.16
N GLY A 209 -10.73 -10.03 13.39
CA GLY A 209 -10.54 -9.20 14.59
C GLY A 209 -11.49 -8.01 14.71
N GLY A 210 -12.67 -8.05 14.07
CA GLY A 210 -13.67 -6.95 14.05
C GLY A 210 -13.38 -5.84 13.04
N GLY A 211 -12.55 -6.07 12.03
CA GLY A 211 -12.29 -5.14 10.93
C GLY A 211 -12.16 -5.88 9.58
N THR A 212 -12.01 -5.11 8.50
CA THR A 212 -11.73 -5.62 7.15
C THR A 212 -10.48 -4.91 6.65
N PHE A 213 -9.50 -5.67 6.17
CA PHE A 213 -8.15 -5.18 5.87
C PHE A 213 -7.76 -5.52 4.44
N GLU A 214 -7.08 -4.61 3.76
CA GLU A 214 -6.53 -4.86 2.43
C GLU A 214 -5.21 -5.63 2.54
N ILE A 215 -5.23 -6.88 2.04
CA ILE A 215 -4.04 -7.74 2.07
C ILE A 215 -3.25 -7.64 0.77
N ALA A 216 -3.96 -7.42 -0.35
CA ALA A 216 -3.35 -7.30 -1.66
C ALA A 216 -4.23 -6.47 -2.59
N ALA A 217 -3.61 -5.81 -3.57
CA ALA A 217 -4.33 -5.19 -4.67
C ALA A 217 -3.56 -5.33 -5.99
N THR A 218 -4.29 -5.38 -7.09
CA THR A 218 -3.76 -5.41 -8.45
C THR A 218 -4.74 -4.73 -9.41
N ALA A 219 -4.36 -4.57 -10.67
CA ALA A 219 -5.25 -4.13 -11.73
C ALA A 219 -5.38 -5.22 -12.79
N ALA A 220 -6.56 -5.33 -13.39
CA ALA A 220 -6.75 -6.15 -14.58
C ALA A 220 -5.97 -5.55 -15.76
N ALA A 221 -5.36 -6.40 -16.56
CA ALA A 221 -4.71 -6.02 -17.80
C ALA A 221 -5.73 -5.36 -18.74
N SER A 222 -5.38 -4.22 -19.33
CA SER A 222 -6.31 -3.40 -20.12
C SER A 222 -6.72 -4.04 -21.45
N ASP A 223 -5.95 -5.00 -21.94
CA ASP A 223 -6.13 -5.69 -23.21
C ASP A 223 -6.86 -7.03 -23.06
N THR A 224 -6.51 -7.81 -22.05
CA THR A 224 -7.01 -9.18 -21.83
C THR A 224 -7.98 -9.28 -20.65
N GLY A 225 -8.03 -8.28 -19.78
CA GLY A 225 -8.77 -8.33 -18.51
C GLY A 225 -8.14 -9.28 -17.49
N ALA A 226 -7.01 -9.93 -17.80
CA ALA A 226 -6.36 -10.88 -16.92
C ALA A 226 -5.79 -10.18 -15.69
N TYR A 227 -5.92 -10.81 -14.53
CA TYR A 227 -5.31 -10.35 -13.30
C TYR A 227 -4.76 -11.53 -12.50
N SER A 228 -3.76 -11.23 -11.68
CA SER A 228 -3.27 -12.11 -10.62
C SER A 228 -2.89 -11.24 -9.44
N LEU A 229 -3.35 -11.61 -8.25
CA LEU A 229 -2.95 -10.93 -7.02
C LEU A 229 -1.50 -11.31 -6.71
N PHE A 230 -0.62 -10.36 -7.07
CA PHE A 230 0.85 -10.37 -7.15
C PHE A 230 1.47 -11.29 -8.23
N PRO A 231 1.96 -10.71 -9.35
CA PRO A 231 2.64 -11.48 -10.40
C PRO A 231 4.12 -11.82 -10.11
N THR A 232 4.77 -11.22 -9.10
CA THR A 232 6.24 -11.34 -8.90
C THR A 232 6.71 -11.88 -7.53
N GLN A 233 5.86 -11.99 -6.50
CA GLN A 233 6.09 -12.84 -5.32
C GLN A 233 4.74 -13.24 -4.71
N ALA A 234 4.63 -14.47 -4.22
CA ALA A 234 3.35 -15.18 -4.25
C ALA A 234 2.32 -14.64 -3.25
N ALA A 235 1.10 -14.50 -3.76
CA ALA A 235 -0.10 -15.12 -3.21
C ALA A 235 -0.63 -14.64 -1.84
N LEU A 236 -1.86 -15.03 -1.52
CA LEU A 236 -2.51 -14.71 -0.25
C LEU A 236 -2.15 -15.78 0.80
N PRO A 237 -1.84 -15.40 2.06
CA PRO A 237 -1.63 -16.35 3.15
C PRO A 237 -2.84 -17.27 3.38
N ALA A 238 -2.63 -18.58 3.39
CA ALA A 238 -3.66 -19.58 3.72
C ALA A 238 -3.86 -19.77 5.23
N GLY A 239 -2.86 -19.40 6.04
CA GLY A 239 -2.92 -19.49 7.50
C GLY A 239 -3.87 -18.47 8.14
N ALA A 240 -4.17 -18.68 9.42
CA ALA A 240 -4.93 -17.72 10.21
C ALA A 240 -4.15 -16.41 10.37
N PRO A 241 -4.78 -15.24 10.14
CA PRO A 241 -4.17 -13.97 10.54
C PRO A 241 -4.05 -13.91 12.06
N VAL A 242 -3.03 -13.21 12.55
CA VAL A 242 -2.89 -12.89 13.97
C VAL A 242 -3.22 -11.42 14.21
N VAL A 243 -4.07 -11.14 15.19
CA VAL A 243 -4.57 -9.80 15.48
C VAL A 243 -4.32 -9.44 16.94
N GLY A 244 -3.87 -8.22 17.20
CA GLY A 244 -3.76 -7.65 18.53
C GLY A 244 -4.20 -6.18 18.53
N THR A 245 -4.40 -5.62 19.72
CA THR A 245 -4.69 -4.19 19.89
C THR A 245 -3.45 -3.48 20.38
N TYR A 246 -3.20 -2.27 19.87
CA TYR A 246 -2.08 -1.45 20.29
C TYR A 246 -2.10 -1.22 21.81
N GLN A 247 -0.92 -1.35 22.40
CA GLN A 247 -0.62 -0.98 23.77
C GLN A 247 0.82 -0.47 23.83
N THR A 248 1.14 0.35 24.84
CA THR A 248 2.49 0.88 25.03
C THR A 248 3.47 -0.18 25.53
N THR A 249 2.98 -1.24 26.19
CA THR A 249 3.80 -2.37 26.65
C THR A 249 4.08 -3.36 25.52
N LEU A 250 5.36 -3.60 25.25
CA LEU A 250 5.81 -4.58 24.26
C LEU A 250 6.18 -5.92 24.94
N PRO A 251 6.04 -7.06 24.24
CA PRO A 251 5.46 -7.20 22.90
C PRO A 251 3.93 -7.02 22.92
N ILE A 252 3.37 -6.55 21.80
CA ILE A 252 1.92 -6.57 21.61
C ILE A 252 1.49 -8.03 21.42
N LEU A 253 0.55 -8.49 22.25
CA LEU A 253 0.01 -9.84 22.12
C LEU A 253 -0.85 -9.95 20.86
N LEU A 254 -0.45 -10.83 19.93
CA LEU A 254 -1.22 -11.15 18.74
C LEU A 254 -1.86 -12.53 18.90
N THR A 255 -3.17 -12.62 18.65
CA THR A 255 -3.95 -13.86 18.76
C THR A 255 -4.42 -14.30 17.38
N ALA A 256 -4.29 -15.60 17.08
CA ALA A 256 -4.74 -16.15 15.81
C ALA A 256 -6.27 -16.15 15.70
N ASP A 257 -6.79 -15.65 14.58
CA ASP A 257 -8.20 -15.77 14.21
C ASP A 257 -8.36 -16.94 13.24
N LEU A 258 -8.57 -18.13 13.79
CA LEU A 258 -8.72 -19.36 13.02
C LEU A 258 -9.94 -19.33 12.08
N THR A 259 -10.93 -18.49 12.37
CA THR A 259 -12.15 -18.42 11.56
C THR A 259 -11.93 -17.69 10.23
N ALA A 260 -10.90 -16.85 10.16
CA ALA A 260 -10.48 -16.06 9.00
C ALA A 260 -9.38 -16.74 8.15
N ALA A 261 -8.88 -17.91 8.58
CA ALA A 261 -7.80 -18.62 7.89
C ALA A 261 -8.13 -18.89 6.41
N GLY A 262 -7.29 -18.36 5.52
CA GLY A 262 -7.40 -18.51 4.07
C GLY A 262 -8.66 -17.90 3.43
N LYS A 263 -9.52 -17.21 4.19
CA LYS A 263 -10.76 -16.61 3.67
C LYS A 263 -10.53 -15.17 3.28
N TYR A 264 -10.92 -14.83 2.06
CA TYR A 264 -10.79 -13.49 1.50
C TYR A 264 -12.04 -13.08 0.74
N SER A 265 -12.34 -11.80 0.79
CA SER A 265 -13.31 -11.12 -0.05
C SER A 265 -12.56 -10.46 -1.20
N ILE A 266 -12.68 -11.01 -2.40
CA ILE A 266 -12.08 -10.46 -3.62
C ILE A 266 -13.05 -9.45 -4.20
N GLN A 267 -12.65 -8.18 -4.16
CA GLN A 267 -13.44 -7.05 -4.65
C GLN A 267 -12.85 -6.55 -5.97
N ALA A 268 -13.63 -6.55 -7.02
CA ALA A 268 -13.31 -5.88 -8.27
C ALA A 268 -14.10 -4.57 -8.36
N THR A 269 -13.42 -3.48 -8.71
CA THR A 269 -14.02 -2.17 -8.93
C THR A 269 -13.68 -1.71 -10.35
N SER A 270 -14.70 -1.52 -11.20
CA SER A 270 -14.50 -1.00 -12.55
C SER A 270 -14.02 0.45 -12.53
N SER A 271 -13.49 0.93 -13.66
CA SER A 271 -13.12 2.33 -13.85
C SER A 271 -14.28 3.32 -13.73
N SER A 272 -15.53 2.85 -13.91
CA SER A 272 -16.75 3.63 -13.64
C SER A 272 -17.17 3.66 -12.17
N GLY A 273 -16.47 2.92 -11.30
CA GLY A 273 -16.76 2.82 -9.87
C GLY A 273 -17.75 1.71 -9.49
N THR A 274 -18.19 0.88 -10.43
CA THR A 274 -19.05 -0.27 -10.13
C THR A 274 -18.25 -1.31 -9.35
N VAL A 275 -18.81 -1.82 -8.25
CA VAL A 275 -18.14 -2.79 -7.38
C VAL A 275 -18.82 -4.15 -7.47
N SER A 276 -18.03 -5.21 -7.63
CA SER A 276 -18.43 -6.61 -7.51
C SER A 276 -17.53 -7.31 -6.49
N THR A 277 -18.09 -8.20 -5.68
CA THR A 277 -17.35 -8.84 -4.57
C THR A 277 -17.68 -10.33 -4.49
N GLN A 278 -16.65 -11.16 -4.36
CA GLN A 278 -16.75 -12.62 -4.28
C GLN A 278 -15.93 -13.16 -3.12
N GLN A 279 -16.48 -14.13 -2.40
CA GLN A 279 -15.76 -14.80 -1.30
C GLN A 279 -14.93 -15.95 -1.88
N VAL A 280 -13.66 -16.02 -1.50
CA VAL A 280 -12.74 -17.10 -1.89
C VAL A 280 -12.10 -17.70 -0.65
N ASN A 281 -11.77 -18.99 -0.75
CA ASN A 281 -11.03 -19.70 0.29
C ASN A 281 -9.79 -20.34 -0.31
N VAL A 282 -8.63 -19.79 0.05
CA VAL A 282 -7.33 -20.25 -0.42
C VAL A 282 -6.68 -21.24 0.56
N ALA A 283 -7.38 -21.68 1.62
CA ALA A 283 -6.85 -22.71 2.53
C ALA A 283 -6.61 -24.06 1.82
N VAL A 284 -7.34 -24.32 0.73
CA VAL A 284 -7.34 -25.61 0.01
C VAL A 284 -6.54 -25.59 -1.29
N GLY A 285 -6.11 -24.42 -1.79
CA GLY A 285 -5.41 -24.31 -3.06
C GLY A 285 -5.49 -22.91 -3.68
N ASP A 286 -4.91 -22.79 -4.87
CA ASP A 286 -5.06 -21.59 -5.70
C ASP A 286 -6.51 -21.48 -6.20
N VAL A 287 -6.99 -20.25 -6.41
CA VAL A 287 -8.37 -19.97 -6.81
C VAL A 287 -8.39 -19.14 -8.09
N VAL A 288 -9.20 -19.56 -9.05
CA VAL A 288 -9.55 -18.75 -10.22
C VAL A 288 -10.89 -18.07 -9.95
N GLN A 289 -10.92 -16.75 -9.96
CA GLN A 289 -12.11 -15.94 -9.76
C GLN A 289 -12.29 -14.98 -10.93
N ASN A 290 -13.38 -15.12 -11.68
CA ASN A 290 -13.69 -14.20 -12.78
C ASN A 290 -14.71 -13.16 -12.34
N PHE A 291 -14.68 -11.99 -12.98
CA PHE A 291 -15.64 -10.91 -12.77
C PHE A 291 -16.24 -10.47 -14.10
N ALA A 292 -17.51 -10.08 -14.05
CA ALA A 292 -18.23 -9.46 -15.16
C ALA A 292 -18.84 -8.12 -14.72
N PHE A 293 -18.74 -7.11 -15.57
CA PHE A 293 -19.29 -5.75 -15.36
C PHE A 293 -20.24 -5.34 -16.48
#